data_AF-A0A5N6X4E5-F1
#
_entry.id   AF-A0A5N6X4E5-F1
#
_cell.length_a   1.000
_cell.length_b   1.000
_cell.length_c   1.000
_cell.angle_alpha   90.00
_cell.angle_beta   90.00
_cell.angle_gamma   90.00
#
_symmetry.space_group_name_H-M   'P 1'
#
loop_
_entity.id
_entity.type
_entity.pdbx_description
1 polymer ?
#
loop_
_entity_poly.entity_id
_entity_poly.type
_entity_poly.pdbx_seq_one_letter_code
_entity_poly.pdbx_strand_id
1 'polypeptide(L)'
;MREYGQDGDSLVPQTLGGSTDIGNVSYVLPTMHVLFSISAQNKYFPHEVRFAAVAGTNEALKQAVTTGKGHAFLCWDCLSDDRFFADVKGNFEQKIAEAEAA
;
A
#
# COMPACT_ATOMS: atom_id res chain seq x y z
N MET A 1 -0.32 7.20 10.00
CA MET A 1 0.64 6.22 10.59
C MET A 1 1.47 6.84 11.73
N ARG A 2 2.14 7.99 11.54
CA ARG A 2 2.87 8.66 12.64
C ARG A 2 2.00 9.03 13.84
N GLU A 3 0.78 9.49 13.59
CA GLU A 3 -0.23 9.76 14.62
C GLU A 3 -0.64 8.50 15.42
N TYR A 4 -0.39 7.31 14.86
CA TYR A 4 -0.64 6.01 15.51
C TYR A 4 0.65 5.38 16.09
N GLY A 5 1.70 6.18 16.30
CA GLY A 5 2.97 5.71 16.87
C GLY A 5 3.76 4.77 15.95
N GLN A 6 3.51 4.80 14.64
CA GLN A 6 4.31 4.10 13.65
C GLN A 6 5.25 5.09 12.97
N ASP A 7 6.55 4.94 13.22
CA ASP A 7 7.57 5.60 12.42
C ASP A 7 7.50 5.03 11.01
N GLY A 8 6.93 5.81 10.09
CA GLY A 8 6.96 5.46 8.67
C GLY A 8 8.41 5.47 8.21
N ASP A 9 8.92 4.30 7.83
CA ASP A 9 10.21 4.21 7.13
C ASP A 9 10.15 5.15 5.93
N SER A 10 11.19 5.97 5.81
CA SER A 10 11.40 6.92 4.73
C SER A 10 11.00 6.32 3.39
N LEU A 11 10.11 7.03 2.68
CA LEU A 11 9.67 6.78 1.31
C LEU A 11 10.80 6.17 0.49
N VAL A 12 10.59 4.99 -0.08
CA VAL A 12 11.50 4.47 -1.11
C VAL A 12 11.41 5.47 -2.26
N PRO A 13 12.48 6.26 -2.58
CA PRO A 13 12.37 7.38 -3.51
C PRO A 13 12.27 6.95 -4.98
N GLN A 14 12.09 5.65 -5.23
CA GLN A 14 12.07 5.04 -6.54
C GLN A 14 10.77 4.27 -6.67
N THR A 15 10.05 4.51 -7.77
CA THR A 15 9.00 3.62 -8.25
C THR A 15 9.60 2.22 -8.33
N LEU A 16 9.27 1.35 -7.38
CA LEU A 16 9.57 -0.07 -7.50
C LEU A 16 8.71 -0.61 -8.64
N GLY A 17 9.36 -1.05 -9.71
CA GLY A 17 8.68 -1.76 -10.78
C GLY A 17 8.00 -3.02 -10.22
N GLY A 18 6.74 -3.23 -10.58
CA GLY A 18 5.97 -4.40 -10.21
C GLY A 18 5.13 -4.87 -11.39
N SER A 19 4.76 -6.16 -11.39
CA SER A 19 3.84 -6.74 -12.37
C SER A 19 2.79 -7.54 -11.61
N THR A 20 1.58 -6.98 -11.53
CA THR A 20 0.45 -7.53 -10.78
C THR A 20 -0.85 -7.09 -11.45
N ASP A 21 -1.83 -7.98 -11.43
CA ASP A 21 -3.19 -7.77 -11.92
C ASP A 21 -3.97 -6.67 -11.18
N ILE A 22 -3.55 -6.25 -9.98
CA ILE A 22 -4.14 -5.08 -9.30
C ILE A 22 -4.01 -3.81 -10.14
N GLY A 23 -3.00 -3.74 -11.02
CA GLY A 23 -2.84 -2.67 -11.99
C GLY A 23 -4.01 -2.57 -12.97
N ASN A 24 -4.69 -3.67 -13.30
CA ASN A 24 -5.89 -3.62 -14.13
C ASN A 24 -7.05 -2.93 -13.40
N VAL A 25 -7.19 -3.19 -12.09
CA VAL A 25 -8.23 -2.58 -11.25
C VAL A 25 -8.00 -1.07 -11.10
N SER A 26 -6.73 -0.63 -11.06
CA SER A 26 -6.38 0.79 -10.94
C SER A 26 -6.70 1.64 -12.17
N TYR A 27 -7.19 1.05 -13.28
CA TYR A 27 -7.77 1.82 -14.39
C TYR A 27 -9.28 2.03 -14.25
N VAL A 28 -9.94 1.27 -13.39
CA VAL A 28 -11.41 1.25 -13.27
C VAL A 28 -11.88 1.96 -12.01
N LEU A 29 -11.13 1.83 -10.91
CA LEU A 29 -11.49 2.39 -9.59
C LEU A 29 -10.27 2.91 -8.84
N PRO A 30 -10.46 3.86 -7.90
CA PRO A 30 -9.42 4.25 -6.96
C PRO A 30 -8.82 3.01 -6.27
N THR A 31 -7.52 2.80 -6.44
CA THR A 31 -6.84 1.57 -6.04
C THR A 31 -5.52 1.88 -5.35
N MET A 32 -5.19 1.08 -4.33
CA MET A 32 -3.94 1.18 -3.59
C MET A 32 -3.25 -0.19 -3.54
N HIS A 33 -1.98 -0.24 -3.92
CA HIS A 33 -1.13 -1.41 -3.78
C HIS A 33 0.12 -1.05 -2.96
N VAL A 34 0.03 -1.28 -1.65
CA VAL A 34 1.08 -0.92 -0.69
C VAL A 34 2.06 -2.06 -0.43
N LEU A 35 3.34 -1.70 -0.29
CA LEU A 35 4.39 -2.58 0.21
C LEU A 35 4.64 -2.27 1.68
N PHE A 36 4.94 -3.30 2.48
CA PHE A 36 5.37 -3.15 3.86
C PHE A 36 6.57 -4.07 4.12
N SER A 37 7.43 -3.68 5.06
CA SER A 37 8.57 -4.51 5.45
C SER A 37 8.13 -5.66 6.37
N ILE A 38 8.69 -6.85 6.14
CA ILE A 38 8.47 -8.04 6.96
C ILE A 38 9.65 -8.35 7.89
N SER A 39 10.74 -7.57 7.83
CA SER A 39 11.90 -7.69 8.72
C SER A 39 12.60 -6.34 8.88
N ALA A 40 12.99 -6.00 10.10
CA ALA A 40 13.75 -4.78 10.37
C ALA A 40 15.25 -4.90 10.00
N GLN A 41 15.83 -6.10 10.05
CA GLN A 41 17.28 -6.30 9.92
C GLN A 41 17.71 -6.78 8.53
N ASN A 42 16.83 -7.42 7.77
CA ASN A 42 17.20 -8.08 6.53
C ASN A 42 16.43 -7.54 5.32
N LYS A 43 17.15 -7.26 4.23
CA LYS A 43 16.58 -6.95 2.92
C LYS A 43 16.58 -8.21 2.06
N TYR A 44 15.44 -8.89 1.99
CA TYR A 44 15.20 -9.98 1.06
C TYR A 44 14.11 -9.55 0.07
N PHE A 45 14.26 -9.94 -1.19
CA PHE A 45 13.28 -9.57 -2.21
C PHE A 45 12.26 -10.70 -2.44
N PRO A 46 11.04 -10.37 -2.89
CA PRO A 46 10.09 -11.38 -3.38
C PRO A 46 10.77 -12.32 -4.39
N HIS A 47 10.33 -13.58 -4.42
CA HIS A 47 10.90 -14.68 -5.21
C HIS A 47 12.25 -15.24 -4.74
N GLU A 48 12.78 -14.81 -3.59
CA GLU A 48 13.90 -15.50 -2.95
C GLU A 48 13.44 -16.58 -1.95
N VAL A 49 14.19 -17.68 -1.84
CA VAL A 49 13.95 -18.73 -0.81
C VAL A 49 14.04 -18.15 0.61
N ARG A 50 14.95 -17.19 0.83
CA ARG A 50 15.11 -16.52 2.12
C ARG A 50 13.92 -15.63 2.47
N PHE A 51 13.29 -15.02 1.47
CA PHE A 51 12.07 -14.24 1.67
C PHE A 51 10.94 -15.12 2.18
N ALA A 52 10.78 -16.33 1.63
CA ALA A 52 9.77 -17.28 2.11
C ALA A 52 9.99 -17.66 3.59
N ALA A 53 11.24 -17.89 4.00
CA ALA A 53 11.56 -18.17 5.40
C ALA A 53 11.20 -17.00 6.34
N VAL A 54 11.51 -15.76 5.95
CA VAL A 54 11.17 -14.57 6.75
C VAL A 54 9.66 -14.29 6.77
N ALA A 55 8.97 -14.47 5.65
CA ALA A 55 7.52 -14.26 5.55
C ALA A 55 6.73 -15.19 6.50
N GLY A 56 7.29 -16.35 6.86
CA GLY A 56 6.70 -17.28 7.83
C GLY A 56 6.95 -16.94 9.31
N THR A 57 7.59 -15.81 9.64
CA THR A 57 7.95 -15.47 11.02
C THR A 57 6.83 -14.72 11.77
N ASN A 58 6.87 -14.76 13.10
CA ASN A 58 5.97 -13.97 13.96
C ASN A 58 6.17 -12.45 13.78
N GLU A 59 7.39 -12.00 13.44
CA GLU A 59 7.66 -10.60 13.12
C GLU A 59 6.90 -10.18 11.85
N ALA A 60 7.02 -10.95 10.77
CA ALA A 60 6.29 -10.72 9.52
C ALA A 60 4.78 -10.69 9.74
N LEU A 61 4.24 -11.63 10.55
CA LEU A 61 2.83 -11.63 10.92
C LEU A 61 2.42 -10.35 11.67
N LYS A 62 3.23 -9.91 12.66
CA LYS A 62 2.96 -8.68 13.40
C LYS A 62 2.94 -7.46 12.49
N GLN A 63 3.87 -7.38 11.53
CA GLN A 63 3.89 -6.32 10.52
C GLN A 63 2.64 -6.38 9.63
N ALA A 64 2.28 -7.57 9.13
CA ALA A 64 1.07 -7.75 8.31
C ALA A 64 -0.20 -7.30 9.04
N VAL A 65 -0.36 -7.67 10.31
CA VAL A 65 -1.51 -7.26 11.15
C VAL A 65 -1.52 -5.75 11.38
N THR A 66 -0.35 -5.14 11.60
CA THR A 66 -0.24 -3.69 11.82
C THR A 66 -0.59 -2.92 10.55
N THR A 67 -0.04 -3.32 9.40
CA THR A 67 -0.38 -2.77 8.09
C THR A 67 -1.87 -2.94 7.79
N GLY A 68 -2.43 -4.12 8.04
CA GLY A 68 -3.86 -4.41 7.84
C GLY A 68 -4.78 -3.51 8.66
N LYS A 69 -4.41 -3.20 9.92
CA LYS A 69 -5.15 -2.22 10.74
C LYS A 69 -5.08 -0.80 10.16
N GLY A 70 -3.91 -0.38 9.68
CA GLY A 70 -3.76 0.90 9.00
C GLY A 70 -4.65 1.00 7.76
N HIS A 71 -4.73 -0.08 6.97
CA HIS A 71 -5.62 -0.15 5.82
C HIS A 71 -7.10 -0.08 6.23
N ALA A 72 -7.49 -0.78 7.30
CA ALA A 72 -8.86 -0.73 7.81
C ALA A 72 -9.26 0.69 8.25
N PHE A 73 -8.36 1.44 8.89
CA PHE A 73 -8.62 2.84 9.24
C PHE A 73 -8.74 3.74 8.00
N LEU A 74 -7.88 3.56 6.99
CA LEU A 74 -8.03 4.31 5.74
C LEU A 74 -9.38 4.03 5.06
N CYS A 75 -9.80 2.75 5.01
CA CYS A 75 -11.11 2.40 4.48
C CYS A 75 -12.24 3.00 5.33
N TRP A 76 -12.08 3.04 6.65
CA TRP A 76 -13.04 3.70 7.54
C TRP A 76 -13.15 5.20 7.25
N ASP A 77 -12.04 5.89 6.99
CA ASP A 77 -12.06 7.31 6.63
C ASP A 77 -12.84 7.52 5.33
N CYS A 78 -12.64 6.67 4.31
CA CYS A 78 -13.44 6.68 3.08
C CYS A 78 -14.93 6.41 3.30
N LEU A 79 -15.29 5.59 4.29
CA LEU A 79 -16.69 5.23 4.55
C LEU A 79 -17.41 6.21 5.47
N SER A 80 -16.67 6.97 6.29
CA SER A 80 -17.24 7.81 7.34
C SER A 80 -17.12 9.31 7.06
N ASP A 81 -16.27 9.73 6.12
CA ASP A 81 -16.16 11.12 5.67
C ASP A 81 -16.37 11.24 4.15
N ASP A 82 -17.57 11.71 3.78
CA ASP A 82 -17.97 11.92 2.39
C ASP A 82 -17.03 12.89 1.64
N ARG A 83 -16.43 13.86 2.34
CA ARG A 83 -15.49 14.81 1.71
C ARG A 83 -14.19 14.10 1.36
N PHE A 84 -13.66 13.31 2.29
CA PHE A 84 -12.47 12.51 2.03
C PHE A 84 -12.68 11.53 0.87
N PHE A 85 -13.84 10.86 0.82
CA PHE A 85 -14.17 9.99 -0.29
C PHE A 85 -14.27 10.73 -1.63
N ALA A 86 -14.90 11.91 -1.64
CA ALA A 86 -14.98 12.75 -2.83
C ALA A 86 -13.60 13.16 -3.35
N ASP A 87 -12.67 13.50 -2.45
CA ASP A 87 -11.29 13.84 -2.80
C ASP A 87 -10.54 12.65 -3.41
N VAL A 88 -10.68 11.45 -2.82
CA VAL A 88 -10.08 10.21 -3.36
C VAL A 88 -10.59 9.91 -4.77
N LYS A 89 -11.91 10.01 -4.98
CA LYS A 89 -12.53 9.77 -6.29
C LYS A 89 -12.11 10.82 -7.32
N GLY A 90 -12.14 12.10 -6.95
CA GLY A 90 -11.76 13.19 -7.84
C GLY A 90 -10.29 13.11 -8.27
N ASN A 91 -9.39 12.75 -7.34
CA ASN A 91 -7.98 12.55 -7.68
C ASN A 91 -7.78 11.40 -8.66
N PHE A 92 -8.48 10.28 -8.45
CA PHE A 92 -8.45 9.14 -9.36
C PHE A 92 -8.94 9.54 -10.77
N GLU A 93 -10.09 10.18 -10.88
CA GLU A 93 -10.68 10.60 -12.16
C GLU A 93 -9.75 11.55 -12.93
N GLN A 94 -9.11 12.50 -12.22
CA GLN A 94 -8.10 13.37 -12.80
C GLN A 94 -6.91 12.56 -13.37
N LYS A 95 -6.39 11.59 -12.61
CA LYS A 95 -5.24 10.76 -13.04
C LYS A 95 -5.56 9.89 -14.24
N ILE A 96 -6.77 9.35 -14.34
CA ILE A 96 -7.23 8.61 -15.51
C ILE A 96 -7.30 9.53 -16.74
N ALA A 97 -7.91 10.71 -16.60
CA ALA A 97 -7.99 11.67 -17.70
C ALA A 97 -6.60 12.13 -18.20
N GLU A 98 -5.65 12.34 -17.29
CA GLU A 98 -4.25 12.64 -17.63
C GLU A 98 -3.58 11.49 -18.41
N ALA A 99 -3.84 10.24 -18.01
CA ALA A 99 -3.26 9.06 -18.66
C ALA A 99 -3.87 8.79 -20.05
N GLU A 100 -5.16 9.06 -20.25
CA GLU A 100 -5.85 8.92 -21.54
C GLU A 100 -5.46 10.01 -22.55
N ALA A 101 -4.98 11.16 -22.07
CA ALA A 101 -4.56 12.29 -22.90
C ALA A 101 -3.09 12.21 -23.37
N ALA A 102 -2.31 11.26 -22.86
CA ALA A 102 -0.89 11.05 -23.15
C ALA A 102 -0.66 10.06 -24.30
#